data_AF-A0A833LFD5-F1
#
_entry.id   AF-A0A833LFD5-F1
#
_cell.length_a   1.000
_cell.length_b   1.000
_cell.length_c   1.000
_cell.angle_alpha   90.00
_cell.angle_beta   90.00
_cell.angle_gamma   90.00
#
_symmetry.space_group_name_H-M   'P 1'
#
loop_
_entity.id
_entity.type
_entity.pdbx_description
1 polymer ?
#
loop_
_entity_poly.entity_id
_entity_poly.type
_entity_poly.pdbx_seq_one_letter_code
_entity_poly.pdbx_strand_id
1 'polypeptide(L)'
;MRRPRAPAAWPTAVMTSLGAAAALGGYRLVGFLARPLAPLLLSWRAGKGKEDRDRLGERYGRASRERPPGRVVWIHAASVGETNSVIPLIERIVATGITVVLTTVTVTAAAISAERLPAGAIHQYSPIDTAAWVKAFLGHWRPDCAIFVESEIWPQTVLTLSAAGVPQLVVNGRLSPRSFAGWQRHASVAYALFSRIGLCLAQSERDAGHYRALGVPEVRVTGNLKFDTPPPAVDAAALAYYRYERIIGDFAATADALLVAEAGDDRRPVVERLL
;
A
#
# COMPACT_ATOMS: atom_id res chain seq x y z
N MET A 1 28.28 13.61 -7.53
CA MET A 1 26.87 13.13 -7.66
C MET A 1 26.40 13.37 -9.08
N ARG A 2 26.18 12.31 -9.88
CA ARG A 2 25.69 12.44 -11.27
C ARG A 2 24.20 12.79 -11.25
N ARG A 3 23.80 13.86 -11.96
CA ARG A 3 22.38 14.17 -12.21
C ARG A 3 21.70 12.95 -12.87
N PRO A 4 20.49 12.55 -12.47
CA PRO A 4 19.76 11.49 -13.17
C PRO A 4 19.54 11.90 -14.63
N ARG A 5 19.72 10.95 -15.56
CA ARG A 5 19.29 11.13 -16.96
C ARG A 5 17.79 11.38 -16.97
N ALA A 6 17.36 12.42 -17.69
CA ALA A 6 15.94 12.69 -17.92
C ALA A 6 15.24 11.42 -18.45
N PRO A 7 14.04 11.06 -17.96
CA PRO A 7 13.28 9.95 -18.53
C PRO A 7 13.04 10.19 -20.02
N ALA A 8 12.93 9.10 -20.80
CA ALA A 8 12.59 9.16 -22.21
C ALA A 8 11.43 10.14 -22.43
N ALA A 9 11.66 11.14 -23.29
CA ALA A 9 10.72 12.23 -23.49
C ALA A 9 9.35 11.65 -23.86
N TRP A 10 8.36 11.88 -23.00
CA TRP A 10 6.98 11.62 -23.36
C TRP A 10 6.65 12.48 -24.57
N PRO A 11 6.01 11.94 -25.62
CA PRO A 11 5.60 12.76 -26.76
C PRO A 11 4.76 13.92 -26.27
N THR A 12 5.01 15.13 -26.77
CA THR A 12 4.35 16.37 -26.36
C THR A 12 2.81 16.27 -26.42
N ALA A 13 2.29 15.39 -27.28
CA ALA A 13 0.87 15.06 -27.40
C ALA A 13 0.25 14.37 -26.15
N VAL A 14 1.06 13.74 -25.30
CA VAL A 14 0.60 13.06 -24.07
C VAL A 14 0.54 14.01 -22.88
N MET A 15 1.36 15.07 -22.87
CA MET A 15 1.46 16.01 -21.73
C MET A 15 0.18 16.83 -21.50
N THR A 16 -0.64 17.03 -22.54
CA THR A 16 -1.92 17.74 -22.46
C THR A 16 -2.87 17.20 -23.52
N SER A 17 -3.27 15.93 -23.42
CA SER A 17 -4.30 15.41 -24.33
C SER A 17 -5.68 15.91 -23.86
N LEU A 18 -6.46 16.50 -24.78
CA LEU A 18 -7.87 16.83 -24.54
C LEU A 18 -8.67 15.60 -24.06
N GLY A 19 -8.25 14.41 -24.49
CA GLY A 19 -8.83 13.13 -24.05
C GLY A 19 -8.63 12.85 -22.56
N ALA A 20 -7.44 13.13 -22.00
CA ALA A 20 -7.20 12.95 -20.57
C ALA A 20 -8.02 13.94 -19.73
N ALA A 21 -8.10 15.20 -20.17
CA ALA A 21 -8.93 16.21 -19.52
C ALA A 21 -10.41 15.84 -19.55
N ALA A 22 -10.92 15.37 -20.70
CA ALA A 22 -12.30 14.90 -20.84
C ALA A 22 -12.58 13.67 -19.96
N ALA A 23 -11.68 12.67 -19.94
CA ALA A 23 -11.84 11.48 -19.11
C ALA A 23 -11.85 11.80 -17.61
N LEU A 24 -10.93 12.64 -17.14
CA LEU A 24 -10.87 13.08 -15.74
C LEU A 24 -12.04 14.00 -15.38
N GLY A 25 -12.51 14.82 -16.33
CA GLY A 25 -13.72 15.62 -16.20
C GLY A 25 -14.98 14.76 -16.08
N GLY A 26 -15.09 13.72 -16.90
CA GLY A 26 -16.14 12.71 -16.82
C GLY A 26 -16.14 11.97 -15.49
N TYR A 27 -14.97 11.52 -15.02
CA TYR A 27 -14.81 10.92 -13.69
C TYR A 27 -15.30 11.87 -12.58
N ARG A 28 -14.96 13.17 -12.67
CA ARG A 28 -15.43 14.19 -11.72
C ARG A 28 -16.95 14.35 -11.76
N LEU A 29 -17.53 14.39 -12.96
CA LEU A 29 -18.97 14.54 -13.15
C LEU A 29 -19.73 13.33 -12.60
N VAL A 30 -19.29 12.11 -12.92
CA VAL A 30 -19.87 10.88 -12.36
C VAL A 30 -19.79 10.88 -10.84
N GLY A 31 -18.63 11.22 -10.28
CA GLY A 31 -18.45 11.35 -8.84
C GLY A 31 -19.42 12.37 -8.23
N PHE A 32 -19.60 13.54 -8.86
CA PHE A 32 -20.55 14.56 -8.42
C PHE A 32 -22.00 14.08 -8.45
N LEU A 33 -22.43 13.45 -9.55
CA LEU A 33 -23.79 12.95 -9.74
C LEU A 33 -24.11 11.75 -8.82
N ALA A 34 -23.10 10.95 -8.46
CA ALA A 34 -23.27 9.79 -7.57
C ALA A 34 -23.38 10.17 -6.08
N ARG A 35 -22.98 11.39 -5.67
CA ARG A 35 -23.01 11.84 -4.26
C ARG A 35 -24.36 11.66 -3.55
N PRO A 36 -25.52 12.06 -4.11
CA PRO A 36 -26.82 11.85 -3.45
C PRO A 36 -27.14 10.38 -3.17
N LEU A 37 -26.56 9.45 -3.93
CA LEU A 37 -26.75 8.00 -3.72
C LEU A 37 -25.83 7.43 -2.64
N ALA A 38 -24.77 8.13 -2.24
CA ALA A 38 -23.78 7.61 -1.31
C ALA A 38 -24.32 7.30 0.10
N PRO A 39 -25.21 8.12 0.72
CA PRO A 39 -25.82 7.74 2.00
C PRO A 39 -26.59 6.43 1.95
N LEU A 40 -27.33 6.19 0.86
CA LEU A 40 -28.06 4.94 0.65
C LEU A 40 -27.11 3.75 0.50
N LEU A 41 -26.10 3.88 -0.37
CA LEU A 41 -25.10 2.83 -0.59
C LEU A 41 -24.30 2.51 0.67
N LEU A 42 -23.86 3.53 1.41
CA LEU A 42 -23.10 3.35 2.64
C LEU A 42 -23.94 2.76 3.76
N SER A 43 -25.20 3.18 3.92
CA SER A 43 -26.11 2.59 4.90
C SER A 43 -26.38 1.10 4.60
N TRP A 44 -26.59 0.76 3.32
CA TRP A 44 -26.73 -0.63 2.90
C TRP A 44 -25.46 -1.46 3.18
N ARG A 45 -24.28 -0.92 2.85
CA ARG A 45 -22.99 -1.59 3.14
C ARG A 45 -22.73 -1.74 4.63
N ALA A 46 -23.11 -0.75 5.44
CA ALA A 46 -23.06 -0.82 6.89
C ALA A 46 -24.02 -1.88 7.45
N GLY A 47 -25.19 -2.05 6.83
CA GLY A 47 -26.11 -3.18 7.06
C GLY A 47 -25.49 -4.55 6.79
N LYS A 48 -24.48 -4.62 5.92
CA LYS A 48 -23.71 -5.83 5.60
C LYS A 48 -22.39 -5.95 6.36
N GLY A 49 -22.12 -5.08 7.34
CA GLY A 49 -20.86 -5.06 8.10
C GLY A 49 -19.64 -4.66 7.27
N LYS A 50 -19.82 -4.05 6.10
CA LYS A 50 -18.72 -3.60 5.22
C LYS A 50 -18.31 -2.15 5.46
N GLU A 51 -19.00 -1.47 6.37
CA GLU A 51 -18.72 -0.12 6.83
C GLU A 51 -19.00 -0.04 8.33
N ASP A 52 -18.32 0.88 8.99
CA ASP A 52 -18.61 1.26 10.37
C ASP A 52 -19.73 2.32 10.39
N ARG A 53 -20.84 2.02 11.07
CA ARG A 53 -22.03 2.88 11.12
C ARG A 53 -21.76 4.21 11.79
N ASP A 54 -20.95 4.21 12.85
CA ASP A 54 -20.69 5.39 13.67
C ASP A 54 -19.67 6.32 13.00
N ARG A 55 -18.90 5.77 12.05
CA ARG A 55 -17.83 6.48 11.34
C ARG A 55 -18.15 6.75 9.86
N LEU A 56 -19.40 6.59 9.43
CA LEU A 56 -19.82 6.89 8.04
C LEU A 56 -19.49 8.32 7.62
N GLY A 57 -19.48 9.27 8.56
CA GLY A 57 -19.07 10.66 8.31
C GLY A 57 -17.69 10.80 7.66
N GLU A 58 -16.77 9.90 8.01
CA GLU A 58 -15.40 9.89 7.51
C GLU A 58 -15.33 9.63 6.00
N ARG A 59 -16.28 8.86 5.45
CA ARG A 59 -16.41 8.62 4.00
C ARG A 59 -16.74 9.90 3.23
N TYR A 60 -17.31 10.89 3.89
CA TYR A 60 -17.60 12.21 3.32
C TYR A 60 -16.47 13.22 3.59
N GLY A 61 -15.33 12.78 4.11
CA GLY A 61 -14.21 13.63 4.49
C GLY A 61 -14.42 14.39 5.80
N ARG A 62 -15.42 14.01 6.60
CA ARG A 62 -15.65 14.60 7.93
C ARG A 62 -14.85 13.84 8.97
N ALA A 63 -13.80 14.46 9.50
CA ALA A 63 -12.97 13.82 10.50
C ALA A 63 -13.71 13.63 11.82
N SER A 64 -13.44 12.51 12.49
CA SER A 64 -13.96 12.17 13.82
C SER A 64 -13.07 12.70 14.96
N ARG A 65 -11.89 13.23 14.63
CA ARG A 65 -10.92 13.79 15.59
C ARG A 65 -10.45 15.16 15.15
N GLU A 66 -10.16 16.02 16.13
CA GLU A 66 -9.51 17.30 15.87
C GLU A 66 -8.11 17.10 15.29
N ARG A 67 -7.69 18.02 14.41
CA ARG A 67 -6.36 18.02 13.84
C ARG A 67 -5.34 18.47 14.91
N PRO A 68 -4.35 17.64 15.30
CA PRO A 68 -3.30 18.06 16.22
C PRO A 68 -2.51 19.25 15.67
N PRO A 69 -1.90 20.09 16.52
CA PRO A 69 -0.98 21.12 16.08
C PRO A 69 0.28 20.50 15.44
N GLY A 70 0.99 21.29 14.62
CA GLY A 70 2.24 20.86 14.00
C GLY A 70 2.09 20.17 12.64
N ARG A 71 3.11 19.39 12.28
CA ARG A 71 3.23 18.73 10.97
C ARG A 71 2.40 17.45 10.92
N VAL A 72 1.74 17.23 9.79
CA VAL A 72 0.89 16.07 9.54
C VAL A 72 1.32 15.37 8.26
N VAL A 73 1.59 14.07 8.34
CA VAL A 73 1.78 13.21 7.17
C VAL A 73 0.53 12.36 6.98
N TRP A 74 -0.03 12.39 5.79
CA TRP A 74 -1.10 11.46 5.42
C TRP A 74 -0.50 10.20 4.80
N ILE A 75 -0.82 9.03 5.35
CA ILE A 75 -0.51 7.72 4.74
C ILE A 75 -1.82 7.03 4.37
N HIS A 76 -1.92 6.51 3.14
CA HIS A 76 -3.08 5.75 2.68
C HIS A 76 -2.71 4.28 2.39
N ALA A 77 -3.32 3.36 3.13
CA ALA A 77 -3.19 1.91 2.98
C ALA A 77 -4.60 1.28 2.95
N ALA A 78 -5.10 0.94 1.77
CA ALA A 78 -6.48 0.50 1.56
C ALA A 78 -6.80 -0.84 2.23
N SER A 79 -5.81 -1.73 2.31
CA SER A 79 -5.97 -3.12 2.76
C SER A 79 -5.21 -3.45 4.05
N VAL A 80 -5.50 -4.62 4.61
CA VAL A 80 -4.79 -5.19 5.77
C VAL A 80 -3.30 -5.38 5.47
N GLY A 81 -2.98 -5.93 4.29
CA GLY A 81 -1.60 -6.21 3.91
C GLY A 81 -0.77 -4.95 3.76
N GLU A 82 -1.35 -3.90 3.17
CA GLU A 82 -0.71 -2.58 3.08
C GLU A 82 -0.55 -1.94 4.46
N THR A 83 -1.60 -1.96 5.28
CA THR A 83 -1.58 -1.41 6.65
C THR A 83 -0.44 -2.02 7.45
N ASN A 84 -0.35 -3.35 7.46
CA ASN A 84 0.73 -4.06 8.16
C ASN A 84 2.12 -3.69 7.65
N SER A 85 2.27 -3.45 6.33
CA SER A 85 3.56 -3.10 5.74
C SER A 85 4.04 -1.69 6.08
N VAL A 86 3.15 -0.77 6.48
CA VAL A 86 3.53 0.61 6.79
C VAL A 86 3.58 0.95 8.27
N ILE A 87 3.15 0.06 9.16
CA ILE A 87 3.26 0.31 10.62
C ILE A 87 4.70 0.68 11.05
N PRO A 88 5.76 -0.06 10.65
CA PRO A 88 7.13 0.33 11.02
C PRO A 88 7.56 1.71 10.49
N LEU A 89 7.04 2.11 9.32
CA LEU A 89 7.27 3.44 8.77
C LEU A 89 6.53 4.51 9.59
N ILE A 90 5.29 4.23 10.00
CA ILE A 90 4.49 5.12 10.85
C ILE A 90 5.19 5.35 12.19
N GLU A 91 5.67 4.29 12.83
CA GLU A 91 6.43 4.36 14.09
C GLU A 91 7.65 5.29 13.97
N ARG A 92 8.42 5.14 12.89
CA ARG A 92 9.60 5.99 12.64
C ARG A 92 9.23 7.45 12.40
N ILE A 93 8.15 7.74 11.66
CA ILE A 93 7.70 9.11 11.42
C ILE A 93 7.21 9.75 12.72
N VAL A 94 6.39 9.03 13.48
CA VAL A 94 5.86 9.52 14.76
C VAL A 94 6.95 9.78 15.79
N ALA A 95 8.00 8.95 15.83
CA ALA A 95 9.16 9.17 16.68
C ALA A 95 9.92 10.49 16.38
N THR A 96 9.72 11.11 15.21
CA THR A 96 10.28 12.44 14.89
C THR A 96 9.39 13.60 15.37
N GLY A 97 8.27 13.31 16.05
CA GLY A 97 7.30 14.31 16.50
C GLY A 97 6.29 14.72 15.43
N ILE A 98 6.24 14.02 14.30
CA ILE A 98 5.29 14.29 13.21
C ILE A 98 4.03 13.46 13.43
N THR A 99 2.85 14.08 13.36
CA THR A 99 1.58 13.36 13.42
C THR A 99 1.34 12.59 12.13
N VAL A 100 0.91 11.34 12.24
CA VAL A 100 0.50 10.54 11.07
C VAL A 100 -1.02 10.36 11.07
N VAL A 101 -1.65 10.67 9.94
CA VAL A 101 -3.04 10.25 9.67
C VAL A 101 -2.98 9.07 8.73
N LEU A 102 -3.32 7.88 9.22
CA LEU A 102 -3.47 6.67 8.41
C LEU A 102 -4.91 6.57 7.91
N THR A 103 -5.11 6.43 6.60
CA THR A 103 -6.41 6.09 6.04
C THR A 103 -6.47 4.68 5.46
N THR A 104 -7.57 3.98 5.76
CA THR A 104 -7.88 2.66 5.21
C THR A 104 -9.26 2.61 4.58
N VAL A 105 -9.52 1.59 3.76
CA VAL A 105 -10.85 1.39 3.13
C VAL A 105 -11.64 0.28 3.81
N THR A 106 -11.02 -0.79 4.25
CA THR A 106 -11.77 -1.94 4.80
C THR A 106 -11.96 -1.83 6.32
N VAL A 107 -13.08 -2.35 6.83
CA VAL A 107 -13.33 -2.47 8.27
C VAL A 107 -12.26 -3.31 8.98
N THR A 108 -11.76 -4.35 8.30
CA THR A 108 -10.69 -5.21 8.82
C THR A 108 -9.36 -4.46 8.96
N ALA A 109 -8.98 -3.65 7.95
CA ALA A 109 -7.79 -2.82 8.05
C ALA A 109 -7.92 -1.75 9.15
N ALA A 110 -9.12 -1.20 9.34
CA ALA A 110 -9.40 -0.27 10.43
C ALA A 110 -9.26 -0.92 11.82
N ALA A 111 -9.77 -2.15 12.00
CA ALA A 111 -9.61 -2.90 13.25
C ALA A 111 -8.14 -3.14 13.58
N ILE A 112 -7.34 -3.57 12.60
CA ILE A 112 -5.89 -3.75 12.77
C ILE A 112 -5.19 -2.42 13.08
N SER A 113 -5.60 -1.34 12.43
CA SER A 113 -5.06 0.00 12.70
C SER A 113 -5.34 0.44 14.14
N ALA A 114 -6.54 0.16 14.67
CA ALA A 114 -6.91 0.50 16.03
C ALA A 114 -6.05 -0.22 17.09
N GLU A 115 -5.62 -1.46 16.80
CA GLU A 115 -4.78 -2.26 17.68
C GLU A 115 -3.29 -1.87 17.59
N ARG A 116 -2.79 -1.59 16.37
CA ARG A 116 -1.34 -1.54 16.11
C ARG A 116 -0.76 -0.15 15.89
N LEU A 117 -1.58 0.89 15.75
CA LEU A 117 -1.04 2.23 15.53
C LEU A 117 -0.35 2.77 16.79
N PRO A 118 0.86 3.35 16.66
CA PRO A 118 1.54 3.96 17.79
C PRO A 118 0.83 5.25 18.25
N ALA A 119 1.04 5.63 19.51
CA ALA A 119 0.60 6.93 20.01
C ALA A 119 1.21 8.06 19.17
N GLY A 120 0.39 8.98 18.67
CA GLY A 120 0.79 10.02 17.71
C GLY A 120 0.39 9.73 16.26
N ALA A 121 -0.11 8.52 15.98
CA ALA A 121 -0.84 8.22 14.75
C ALA A 121 -2.36 8.20 14.99
N ILE A 122 -3.12 8.63 13.98
CA ILE A 122 -4.58 8.69 13.97
C ILE A 122 -5.08 7.87 12.79
N HIS A 123 -6.03 6.98 13.03
CA HIS A 123 -6.75 6.29 11.97
C HIS A 123 -8.01 7.06 11.55
N GLN A 124 -8.28 7.10 10.25
CA GLN A 124 -9.58 7.51 9.69
C GLN A 124 -9.93 6.63 8.47
N TYR A 125 -11.20 6.37 8.18
CA TYR A 125 -11.57 5.85 6.87
C TYR A 125 -11.26 6.87 5.76
N SER A 126 -10.77 6.35 4.63
CA SER A 126 -10.52 7.17 3.44
C SER A 126 -11.83 7.78 2.94
N PRO A 127 -11.86 9.09 2.59
CA PRO A 127 -13.02 9.68 1.95
C PRO A 127 -13.27 8.99 0.60
N ILE A 128 -14.53 8.89 0.18
CA ILE A 128 -14.84 8.46 -1.18
C ILE A 128 -14.27 9.51 -2.15
N ASP A 129 -13.66 9.05 -3.24
CA ASP A 129 -12.89 9.85 -4.19
C ASP A 129 -13.74 10.78 -5.07
N THR A 130 -14.33 11.76 -4.41
CA THR A 130 -15.03 12.89 -5.02
C THR A 130 -14.31 14.16 -4.66
N ALA A 131 -14.30 15.13 -5.57
CA ALA A 131 -13.63 16.41 -5.32
C ALA A 131 -14.14 17.10 -4.05
N ALA A 132 -15.43 16.98 -3.71
CA ALA A 132 -15.99 17.63 -2.52
C ALA A 132 -15.49 17.01 -1.21
N TRP A 133 -15.49 15.68 -1.12
CA TRP A 133 -15.14 14.98 0.11
C TRP A 133 -13.64 14.85 0.34
N VAL A 134 -12.87 14.71 -0.74
CA VAL A 134 -11.41 14.82 -0.66
C VAL A 134 -11.00 16.23 -0.22
N LYS A 135 -11.64 17.29 -0.75
CA LYS A 135 -11.39 18.67 -0.29
C LYS A 135 -11.76 18.87 1.19
N ALA A 136 -12.87 18.30 1.65
CA ALA A 136 -13.24 18.35 3.07
C ALA A 136 -12.17 17.69 3.96
N PHE A 137 -11.70 16.49 3.56
CA PHE A 137 -10.62 15.78 4.24
C PHE A 137 -9.33 16.61 4.31
N LEU A 138 -8.88 17.15 3.16
CA LEU A 138 -7.65 17.94 3.10
C LEU A 138 -7.79 19.29 3.81
N GLY A 139 -8.98 19.90 3.78
CA GLY A 139 -9.28 21.14 4.50
C GLY A 139 -9.19 20.97 6.02
N HIS A 140 -9.60 19.81 6.53
CA HIS A 140 -9.47 19.46 7.94
C HIS A 140 -8.03 19.10 8.31
N TRP A 141 -7.44 18.09 7.66
CA TRP A 141 -6.15 17.53 8.09
C TRP A 141 -4.94 18.34 7.66
N ARG A 142 -5.03 19.07 6.53
CA ARG A 142 -3.96 19.91 5.97
C ARG A 142 -2.58 19.21 6.02
N PRO A 143 -2.44 18.05 5.35
CA PRO A 143 -1.20 17.29 5.40
C PRO A 143 -0.05 18.04 4.70
N ASP A 144 1.15 17.94 5.25
CA ASP A 144 2.39 18.45 4.68
C ASP A 144 2.91 17.56 3.55
N CYS A 145 2.57 16.27 3.55
CA CYS A 145 2.73 15.37 2.42
C CYS A 145 1.74 14.19 2.50
N ALA A 146 1.52 13.55 1.35
CA ALA A 146 0.70 12.35 1.23
C ALA A 146 1.54 11.17 0.71
N ILE A 147 1.38 10.01 1.34
CA ILE A 147 2.09 8.77 1.03
C ILE A 147 1.05 7.70 0.67
N PHE A 148 1.10 7.18 -0.54
CA PHE A 148 0.28 6.06 -1.01
C PHE A 148 1.06 4.76 -0.92
N VAL A 149 0.40 3.69 -0.47
CA VAL A 149 1.01 2.37 -0.34
C VAL A 149 0.66 1.50 -1.54
N GLU A 150 1.66 0.79 -2.07
CA GLU A 150 1.53 -0.09 -3.24
C GLU A 150 0.98 0.61 -4.50
N SER A 151 -0.31 0.45 -4.84
CA SER A 151 -0.91 0.94 -6.10
C SER A 151 -2.19 1.77 -5.92
N GLU A 152 -2.39 2.37 -4.75
CA GLU A 152 -3.60 3.13 -4.41
C GLU A 152 -3.61 4.53 -5.03
N ILE A 153 -3.79 4.60 -6.35
CA ILE A 153 -3.84 5.85 -7.13
C ILE A 153 -5.28 6.20 -7.50
N TRP A 154 -5.82 7.25 -6.86
CA TRP A 154 -7.23 7.65 -6.98
C TRP A 154 -7.33 9.03 -7.66
N PRO A 155 -8.07 9.17 -8.79
CA PRO A 155 -8.01 10.37 -9.61
C PRO A 155 -8.33 11.70 -8.90
N GLN A 156 -9.43 11.80 -8.14
CA GLN A 156 -9.75 13.07 -7.47
C GLN A 156 -8.78 13.36 -6.34
N THR A 157 -8.31 12.34 -5.63
CA THR A 157 -7.32 12.46 -4.57
C THR A 157 -6.03 13.05 -5.09
N VAL A 158 -5.44 12.44 -6.12
CA VAL A 158 -4.19 12.92 -6.75
C VAL A 158 -4.34 14.34 -7.26
N LEU A 159 -5.43 14.62 -7.98
CA LEU A 159 -5.67 15.95 -8.54
C LEU A 159 -5.91 17.01 -7.47
N THR A 160 -6.62 16.67 -6.38
CA THR A 160 -6.91 17.64 -5.30
C THR A 160 -5.67 17.90 -4.46
N LEU A 161 -4.84 16.89 -4.18
CA LEU A 161 -3.53 17.07 -3.53
C LEU A 161 -2.62 17.98 -4.35
N SER A 162 -2.51 17.74 -5.67
CA SER A 162 -1.73 18.62 -6.55
C SER A 162 -2.26 20.05 -6.58
N ALA A 163 -3.58 20.22 -6.64
CA ALA A 163 -4.20 21.56 -6.62
C ALA A 163 -3.97 22.29 -5.29
N ALA A 164 -3.82 21.55 -4.18
CA ALA A 164 -3.49 22.08 -2.86
C ALA A 164 -1.97 22.26 -2.63
N GLY A 165 -1.13 21.91 -3.62
CA GLY A 165 0.33 21.99 -3.48
C GLY A 165 0.93 20.96 -2.51
N VAL A 166 0.19 19.90 -2.18
CA VAL A 166 0.66 18.85 -1.25
C VAL A 166 1.53 17.84 -2.01
N PRO A 167 2.81 17.63 -1.62
CA PRO A 167 3.68 16.62 -2.20
C PRO A 167 3.12 15.20 -2.03
N GLN A 168 3.31 14.38 -3.07
CA GLN A 168 2.77 13.02 -3.15
C GLN A 168 3.90 12.01 -3.35
N LEU A 169 3.86 10.92 -2.59
CA LEU A 169 4.82 9.84 -2.65
C LEU A 169 4.12 8.50 -2.77
N VAL A 170 4.78 7.53 -3.39
CA VAL A 170 4.41 6.12 -3.34
C VAL A 170 5.49 5.35 -2.60
N VAL A 171 5.09 4.52 -1.64
CA VAL A 171 5.97 3.60 -0.92
C VAL A 171 5.56 2.17 -1.17
N ASN A 172 6.53 1.26 -1.10
CA ASN A 172 6.32 -0.15 -1.43
C ASN A 172 5.71 -0.34 -2.83
N GLY A 173 6.06 0.55 -3.76
CA GLY A 173 5.45 0.67 -5.08
C GLY A 173 5.50 -0.65 -5.82
N ARG A 174 4.31 -1.20 -6.09
CA ARG A 174 4.12 -2.44 -6.83
C ARG A 174 2.91 -2.30 -7.72
N LEU A 175 3.03 -2.74 -8.96
CA LEU A 175 1.91 -2.71 -9.89
C LEU A 175 1.83 -4.04 -10.63
N SER A 176 0.70 -4.74 -10.46
CA SER A 176 0.49 -6.01 -11.15
C SER A 176 0.56 -5.80 -12.69
N PRO A 177 0.98 -6.81 -13.47
CA PRO A 177 1.00 -6.71 -14.93
C PRO A 177 -0.37 -6.30 -15.51
N ARG A 178 -1.45 -6.80 -14.91
CA ARG A 178 -2.83 -6.46 -15.29
C ARG A 178 -3.14 -4.98 -15.03
N SER A 179 -2.79 -4.48 -13.85
CA SER A 179 -2.99 -3.07 -13.47
C SER A 179 -2.17 -2.15 -14.37
N PHE A 180 -0.90 -2.50 -14.62
CA PHE A 180 -0.02 -1.75 -15.52
C PHE A 180 -0.57 -1.67 -16.94
N ALA A 181 -0.99 -2.80 -17.52
CA ALA A 181 -1.62 -2.84 -18.84
C ALA A 181 -2.91 -1.99 -18.88
N GLY A 182 -3.69 -1.98 -17.80
CA GLY A 182 -4.86 -1.10 -17.66
C GLY A 182 -4.51 0.37 -17.77
N TRP A 183 -3.48 0.82 -17.04
CA TRP A 183 -2.99 2.19 -17.11
C TRP A 183 -2.39 2.54 -18.48
N GLN A 184 -1.65 1.62 -19.11
CA GLN A 184 -1.08 1.84 -20.44
C GLN A 184 -2.14 2.04 -21.52
N ARG A 185 -3.29 1.35 -21.45
CA ARG A 185 -4.41 1.57 -22.39
C ARG A 185 -4.93 3.00 -22.36
N HIS A 186 -4.78 3.70 -21.23
CA HIS A 186 -5.17 5.08 -21.04
C HIS A 186 -3.94 5.94 -20.70
N ALA A 187 -2.86 5.80 -21.49
CA ALA A 187 -1.54 6.38 -21.19
C ALA A 187 -1.58 7.89 -20.86
N SER A 188 -2.44 8.68 -21.50
CA SER A 188 -2.54 10.11 -21.18
C SER A 188 -3.22 10.41 -19.83
N VAL A 189 -4.19 9.59 -19.41
CA VAL A 189 -4.76 9.66 -18.06
C VAL A 189 -3.75 9.19 -17.03
N ALA A 190 -3.05 8.08 -17.31
CA ALA A 190 -1.97 7.60 -16.46
C ALA A 190 -0.91 8.69 -16.27
N TYR A 191 -0.38 9.26 -17.35
CA TYR A 191 0.58 10.34 -17.27
C TYR A 191 0.04 11.54 -16.50
N ALA A 192 -1.19 11.98 -16.76
CA ALA A 192 -1.81 13.10 -16.05
C ALA A 192 -1.90 12.88 -14.52
N LEU A 193 -2.01 11.64 -14.05
CA LEU A 193 -2.04 11.31 -12.63
C LEU A 193 -0.64 11.03 -12.06
N PHE A 194 0.09 10.09 -12.66
CA PHE A 194 1.36 9.59 -12.12
C PHE A 194 2.50 10.62 -12.21
N SER A 195 2.45 11.56 -13.16
CA SER A 195 3.41 12.68 -13.21
C SER A 195 3.35 13.61 -12.00
N ARG A 196 2.31 13.50 -11.17
CA ARG A 196 2.11 14.30 -9.94
C ARG A 196 2.73 13.66 -8.70
N ILE A 197 3.13 12.40 -8.81
CA ILE A 197 3.80 11.67 -7.74
C ILE A 197 5.26 12.11 -7.78
N GLY A 198 5.72 12.84 -6.76
CA GLY A 198 7.08 13.37 -6.72
C GLY A 198 8.15 12.28 -6.60
N LEU A 199 7.83 11.19 -5.89
CA LEU A 199 8.76 10.08 -5.67
C LEU A 199 8.01 8.75 -5.52
N CYS A 200 8.51 7.69 -6.18
CA CYS A 200 8.09 6.31 -5.95
C CYS A 200 9.26 5.47 -5.43
N LEU A 201 9.06 4.82 -4.28
CA LEU A 201 9.94 3.81 -3.70
C LEU A 201 9.40 2.42 -4.05
N ALA A 202 9.91 1.83 -5.12
CA ALA A 202 9.41 0.58 -5.70
C ALA A 202 10.07 -0.67 -5.09
N GLN A 203 9.33 -1.79 -5.12
CA GLN A 203 9.79 -3.06 -4.56
C GLN A 203 10.89 -3.74 -5.39
N SER A 204 10.82 -3.61 -6.71
CA SER A 204 11.74 -4.27 -7.64
C SER A 204 12.02 -3.38 -8.84
N GLU A 205 13.06 -3.70 -9.63
CA GLU A 205 13.34 -2.99 -10.89
C GLU A 205 12.19 -3.10 -11.89
N ARG A 206 11.46 -4.23 -11.89
CA ARG A 206 10.27 -4.38 -12.73
C ARG A 206 9.19 -3.38 -12.34
N ASP A 207 8.88 -3.27 -11.04
CA ASP A 207 7.90 -2.32 -10.54
C ASP A 207 8.35 -0.87 -10.78
N ALA A 208 9.65 -0.60 -10.61
CA ALA A 208 10.23 0.70 -10.93
C ALA A 208 10.06 1.05 -12.42
N GLY A 209 10.28 0.09 -13.31
CA GLY A 209 10.03 0.21 -14.74
C GLY A 209 8.58 0.57 -15.04
N HIS A 210 7.61 -0.07 -14.39
CA HIS A 210 6.20 0.26 -14.54
C HIS A 210 5.90 1.71 -14.13
N TYR A 211 6.34 2.13 -12.94
CA TYR A 211 6.09 3.50 -12.45
C TYR A 211 6.73 4.58 -13.33
N ARG A 212 7.97 4.37 -13.80
CA ARG A 212 8.62 5.27 -14.77
C ARG A 212 7.82 5.36 -16.06
N ALA A 213 7.38 4.21 -16.58
CA ALA A 213 6.59 4.11 -17.80
C ALA A 213 5.17 4.70 -17.68
N LEU A 214 4.66 4.93 -16.48
CA LEU A 214 3.39 5.65 -16.26
C LEU A 214 3.59 7.16 -16.04
N GLY A 215 4.83 7.63 -15.88
CA GLY A 215 5.16 9.05 -15.87
C GLY A 215 5.68 9.58 -14.54
N VAL A 216 5.95 8.73 -13.55
CA VAL A 216 6.55 9.18 -12.29
C VAL A 216 7.97 9.71 -12.57
N PRO A 217 8.29 10.98 -12.23
CA PRO A 217 9.56 11.61 -12.53
C PRO A 217 10.74 10.98 -11.78
N GLU A 218 10.54 10.60 -10.52
CA GLU A 218 11.58 10.00 -9.69
C GLU A 218 11.15 8.65 -9.12
N VAL A 219 11.89 7.59 -9.47
CA VAL A 219 11.61 6.22 -9.03
C VAL A 219 12.89 5.53 -8.57
N ARG A 220 12.89 5.08 -7.32
CA ARG A 220 14.01 4.38 -6.66
C ARG A 220 13.57 2.98 -6.24
N VAL A 221 14.46 2.01 -6.29
CA VAL A 221 14.20 0.65 -5.76
C VAL A 221 14.68 0.60 -4.31
N THR A 222 13.79 0.23 -3.40
CA THR A 222 14.10 0.15 -1.96
C THR A 222 13.87 -1.23 -1.37
N GLY A 223 13.36 -2.18 -2.16
CA GLY A 223 12.91 -3.47 -1.63
C GLY A 223 11.50 -3.38 -1.06
N ASN A 224 11.07 -4.45 -0.40
CA ASN A 224 9.69 -4.61 0.05
C ASN A 224 9.56 -4.35 1.56
N LEU A 225 8.71 -3.39 1.92
CA LEU A 225 8.47 -3.00 3.32
C LEU A 225 7.99 -4.16 4.21
N LYS A 226 7.40 -5.21 3.63
CA LYS A 226 6.96 -6.40 4.39
C LYS A 226 8.12 -7.10 5.08
N PHE A 227 9.35 -6.95 4.60
CA PHE A 227 10.55 -7.50 5.23
C PHE A 227 11.17 -6.59 6.30
N ASP A 228 10.71 -5.35 6.42
CA ASP A 228 11.16 -4.39 7.45
C ASP A 228 10.33 -4.48 8.75
N THR A 229 9.49 -5.51 8.86
CA THR A 229 8.77 -5.81 10.11
C THR A 229 9.73 -6.56 11.05
N PRO A 230 9.89 -6.15 12.32
CA PRO A 230 10.57 -6.99 13.28
C PRO A 230 9.91 -8.39 13.27
N PRO A 231 10.70 -9.47 13.35
CA PRO A 231 10.13 -10.81 13.34
C PRO A 231 9.05 -10.90 14.42
N PRO A 232 7.91 -11.56 14.15
CA PRO A 232 6.87 -11.74 15.15
C PRO A 232 7.49 -12.34 16.41
N ALA A 233 6.98 -11.99 17.59
CA ALA A 233 7.40 -12.62 18.83
C ALA A 233 7.19 -14.12 18.70
N VAL A 234 8.27 -14.85 18.46
CA VAL A 234 8.20 -16.29 18.28
C VAL A 234 8.07 -16.90 19.66
N ASP A 235 6.99 -17.62 19.89
CA ASP A 235 6.92 -18.55 21.02
C ASP A 235 8.06 -19.56 20.88
N ALA A 236 9.03 -19.48 21.80
CA ALA A 236 10.21 -20.33 21.79
C ALA A 236 9.84 -21.82 21.85
N ALA A 237 8.71 -22.17 22.47
CA ALA A 237 8.20 -23.54 22.52
C ALA A 237 7.68 -24.00 21.16
N ALA A 238 6.91 -23.15 20.47
CA ALA A 238 6.43 -23.45 19.12
C ALA A 238 7.60 -23.56 18.11
N LEU A 239 8.61 -22.70 18.22
CA LEU A 239 9.80 -22.78 17.37
C LEU A 239 10.64 -24.04 17.64
N ALA A 240 10.77 -24.44 18.91
CA ALA A 240 11.44 -25.67 19.29
C ALA A 240 10.69 -26.89 18.73
N TYR A 241 9.35 -26.91 18.82
CA TYR A 241 8.51 -27.95 18.25
C TYR A 241 8.69 -28.07 16.72
N TYR A 242 8.60 -26.95 15.98
CA TYR A 242 8.77 -26.96 14.52
C TYR A 242 10.20 -27.32 14.08
N ARG A 243 11.23 -26.93 14.84
CA ARG A 243 12.62 -27.36 14.56
C ARG A 243 12.81 -28.86 14.83
N TYR A 244 12.21 -29.37 15.90
CA TYR A 244 12.28 -30.78 16.27
C TYR A 244 11.57 -31.67 15.23
N GLU A 245 10.34 -31.32 14.81
CA GLU A 245 9.62 -32.07 13.77
C GLU A 245 10.35 -32.03 12.42
N ARG A 246 10.98 -30.92 12.05
CA ARG A 246 11.73 -30.84 10.77
C ARG A 246 13.01 -31.67 10.81
N ILE A 247 13.70 -31.69 11.95
CA ILE A 247 14.89 -32.54 12.14
C ILE A 247 14.49 -34.03 12.10
N ILE A 248 13.37 -34.42 12.72
CA ILE A 248 12.85 -35.79 12.64
C ILE A 248 12.37 -36.13 11.22
N GLY A 249 11.67 -35.21 10.55
CA GLY A 249 11.20 -35.40 9.18
C GLY A 249 12.35 -35.56 8.18
N ASP A 250 13.42 -34.76 8.33
CA ASP A 250 14.64 -34.90 7.53
C ASP A 250 15.39 -36.20 7.90
N PHE A 251 15.43 -36.61 9.18
CA PHE A 251 16.02 -37.90 9.58
C PHE A 251 15.24 -39.10 9.04
N ALA A 252 13.91 -39.07 9.09
CA ALA A 252 13.05 -40.14 8.57
C ALA A 252 13.16 -40.24 7.03
N ALA A 253 13.19 -39.11 6.33
CA ALA A 253 13.41 -39.09 4.89
C ALA A 253 14.82 -39.57 4.49
N THR A 254 15.84 -39.27 5.31
CA THR A 254 17.22 -39.74 5.08
C THR A 254 17.37 -41.22 5.43
N ALA A 255 16.68 -41.71 6.46
CA ALA A 255 16.65 -43.13 6.85
C ALA A 255 15.90 -43.99 5.82
N ASP A 256 14.76 -43.51 5.30
CA ASP A 256 14.05 -44.18 4.19
C ASP A 256 14.90 -44.19 2.91
N ALA A 257 15.62 -43.11 2.62
CA ALA A 257 16.54 -43.06 1.49
C ALA A 257 17.73 -44.02 1.64
N LEU A 258 18.24 -44.23 2.88
CA LEU A 258 19.29 -45.21 3.16
C LEU A 258 18.76 -46.66 3.09
N LEU A 259 17.58 -46.94 3.63
CA LEU A 259 16.98 -48.28 3.60
C LEU A 259 16.57 -48.71 2.18
N VAL A 260 16.17 -47.77 1.32
CA VAL A 260 15.91 -48.04 -0.11
C VAL A 260 17.21 -48.24 -0.89
N ALA A 261 18.31 -47.60 -0.48
CA ALA A 261 19.63 -47.78 -1.11
C ALA A 261 20.32 -49.11 -0.73
N GLU A 262 20.06 -49.65 0.47
CA GLU A 262 20.64 -50.94 0.91
C GLU A 262 19.89 -52.18 0.41
N ALA A 263 18.66 -52.04 -0.12
CA ALA A 263 17.90 -53.17 -0.68
C ALA A 263 18.32 -53.58 -2.11
N GLY A 264 19.42 -53.02 -2.62
CA GLY A 264 19.84 -53.16 -4.01
C GLY A 264 21.36 -53.24 -4.22
N ASP A 265 22.14 -53.81 -3.30
CA ASP A 265 23.48 -54.33 -3.63
C ASP A 265 23.96 -55.33 -2.57
N ASP A 266 24.51 -56.45 -3.05
CA ASP A 266 25.11 -57.52 -2.25
C ASP A 266 26.42 -57.00 -1.61
N ARG A 267 26.41 -56.72 -0.30
CA ARG A 267 27.50 -57.00 0.68
C ARG A 267 27.27 -56.32 2.05
N ARG A 268 27.17 -57.17 3.09
CA ARG A 268 27.38 -57.00 4.55
C ARG A 268 27.40 -55.56 5.16
N PRO A 269 26.62 -55.31 6.24
CA PRO A 269 26.63 -54.01 6.91
C PRO A 269 27.86 -53.84 7.82
N VAL A 270 28.52 -52.68 7.68
CA VAL A 270 29.44 -52.14 8.69
C VAL A 270 28.61 -51.21 9.58
N VAL A 271 28.06 -51.77 10.65
CA VAL A 271 27.49 -51.00 11.76
C VAL A 271 28.63 -50.77 12.75
N GLU A 272 29.18 -49.54 12.83
CA GLU A 272 29.71 -48.95 14.07
C GLU A 272 30.34 -47.56 13.83
N ARG A 273 30.10 -46.67 14.82
CA ARG A 273 30.57 -45.28 15.01
C ARG A 273 29.57 -44.24 14.49
N LEU A 274 28.91 -43.42 15.31
CA LEU A 274 29.21 -42.91 16.65
C LEU A 274 27.92 -42.41 17.31
N LEU A 275 27.89 -42.58 18.63
CA LEU A 275 27.17 -41.77 19.62
C LEU A 275 27.32 -40.27 19.35
#